data_AF-A0A3P7KDQ7-F1
#
_entry.id   AF-A0A3P7KDQ7-F1
#
_cell.length_a   1.000
_cell.length_b   1.000
_cell.length_c   1.000
_cell.angle_alpha   90.00
_cell.angle_beta   90.00
_cell.angle_gamma   90.00
#
_symmetry.space_group_name_H-M   'P 1'
#
loop_
_entity.id
_entity.type
_entity.pdbx_description
1 polymer ?
#
loop_
_entity_poly.entity_id
_entity_poly.type
_entity_poly.pdbx_seq_one_letter_code
_entity_poly.pdbx_strand_id
1 'polypeptide(L)'
;MKLLAGIALLGLALASSLTWNPTPRIEEVAFRPNGEYRYLFNGQVTTGLALPNTEQSATRIQAIVILQPVDERFLFQLNEIRFGSIQEEFEPHKLLPFERYQLARIGQRH
;
A
#
# COMPACT_ATOMS: atom_id res chain seq x y z
N MET A 1 18.49 -0.96 -36.37
CA MET A 1 18.40 0.08 -35.30
C MET A 1 17.04 0.15 -34.60
N LYS A 2 15.90 -0.13 -35.25
CA LYS A 2 14.57 -0.08 -34.59
C LYS A 2 14.32 -1.20 -33.56
N LEU A 3 14.88 -2.40 -33.79
CA LEU A 3 14.73 -3.56 -32.87
C LEU A 3 15.42 -3.35 -31.52
N LEU A 4 16.61 -2.72 -31.51
CA LEU A 4 17.34 -2.43 -30.26
C LEU A 4 16.60 -1.41 -29.39
N ALA A 5 15.99 -0.39 -30.00
CA ALA A 5 15.17 0.59 -29.29
C ALA A 5 13.92 -0.06 -28.65
N GLY A 6 13.29 -1.02 -29.33
CA GLY A 6 12.15 -1.77 -28.78
C GLY A 6 12.53 -2.62 -27.56
N ILE A 7 13.68 -3.32 -27.61
CA ILE A 7 14.16 -4.14 -26.49
C ILE A 7 14.55 -3.26 -25.29
N ALA A 8 15.17 -2.10 -25.54
CA ALA A 8 15.51 -1.14 -24.48
C ALA A 8 14.25 -0.59 -23.77
N LEU A 9 13.20 -0.26 -24.53
CA LEU A 9 11.93 0.21 -23.97
C LEU A 9 11.19 -0.88 -23.18
N LEU A 10 11.22 -2.12 -23.66
CA LEU A 10 10.67 -3.28 -22.94
C LEU A 10 11.43 -3.56 -21.63
N GLY A 11 12.77 -3.46 -21.65
CA GLY A 11 13.59 -3.55 -20.44
C GLY A 11 13.28 -2.47 -19.42
N LEU A 12 13.05 -1.22 -19.88
CA LEU A 12 12.68 -0.10 -19.01
C LEU A 12 11.27 -0.25 -18.43
N ALA A 13 10.31 -0.76 -19.22
CA ALA A 13 8.93 -0.98 -18.79
C ALA A 13 8.79 -2.15 -17.79
N LEU A 14 9.60 -3.20 -17.95
CA LEU A 14 9.67 -4.31 -16.99
C LEU A 14 10.38 -3.89 -15.69
N ALA A 15 11.38 -3.01 -15.76
CA ALA A 15 12.03 -2.46 -14.58
C ALA A 15 11.11 -1.50 -13.80
N SER A 16 10.26 -0.73 -14.47
CA SER A 16 9.33 0.20 -13.81
C SER A 16 8.13 -0.48 -13.15
N SER A 17 7.74 -1.68 -13.60
CA SER A 17 6.68 -2.47 -12.96
C SER A 17 7.17 -3.31 -11.77
N LEU A 18 8.49 -3.44 -11.57
CA LEU A 18 9.10 -4.30 -10.55
C LEU A 18 9.43 -3.62 -9.20
N THR A 19 9.27 -2.30 -9.07
CA THR A 19 9.87 -1.55 -7.94
C THR A 19 8.90 -1.17 -6.83
N TRP A 20 7.71 -1.77 -6.76
CA TRP A 20 6.92 -1.74 -5.52
C TRP A 20 7.44 -2.81 -4.56
N ASN A 21 8.58 -2.56 -3.91
CA ASN A 21 9.04 -3.31 -2.75
C ASN A 21 8.96 -2.41 -1.49
N PRO A 22 7.75 -2.20 -0.96
CA PRO A 22 7.51 -1.26 0.13
C PRO A 22 7.81 -1.89 1.50
N THR A 23 8.72 -2.85 1.64
CA THR A 23 8.96 -3.50 2.94
C THR A 23 10.11 -2.79 3.65
N PRO A 24 9.86 -1.72 4.44
CA PRO A 24 10.91 -1.07 5.20
C PRO A 24 11.42 -2.04 6.26
N ARG A 25 12.74 -2.15 6.35
CA ARG A 25 13.42 -2.96 7.36
C ARG A 25 13.53 -2.11 8.63
N ILE A 26 12.68 -2.35 9.61
CA ILE A 26 12.64 -1.59 10.87
C ILE A 26 13.49 -2.34 11.88
N GLU A 27 14.71 -1.87 12.10
CA GLU A 27 15.64 -2.46 13.08
C GLU A 27 15.85 -1.54 14.30
N GLU A 28 15.18 -0.39 14.32
CA GLU A 28 15.42 0.67 15.30
C GLU A 28 14.51 0.54 16.52
N VAL A 29 15.12 0.57 17.71
CA VAL A 29 14.43 0.40 19.00
C VAL A 29 13.82 1.72 19.51
N ALA A 30 14.27 2.87 18.99
CA ALA A 30 13.78 4.20 19.40
C ALA A 30 13.91 5.24 18.27
N PHE A 31 13.02 6.23 18.30
CA PHE A 31 13.06 7.39 17.41
C PHE A 31 14.20 8.35 17.81
N ARG A 32 15.03 8.73 16.85
CA ARG A 32 16.16 9.64 16.99
C ARG A 32 15.81 11.01 16.41
N PRO A 33 16.27 12.11 17.02
CA PRO A 33 16.12 13.44 16.45
C PRO A 33 16.67 13.49 15.02
N ASN A 34 15.97 14.19 14.12
CA ASN A 34 16.29 14.31 12.69
C ASN A 34 16.26 12.97 11.90
N GLY A 35 15.71 11.90 12.47
CA GLY A 35 15.48 10.64 11.75
C GLY A 35 14.23 10.69 10.88
N GLU A 36 14.25 9.96 9.76
CA GLU A 36 13.07 9.71 8.93
C GLU A 36 12.72 8.23 8.98
N TYR A 37 11.51 7.92 9.46
CA TYR A 37 11.04 6.56 9.65
C TYR A 37 9.91 6.27 8.69
N ARG A 38 10.13 5.33 7.77
CA ARG A 38 9.16 4.96 6.73
C ARG A 38 8.55 3.61 7.06
N TYR A 39 7.22 3.54 7.10
CA TYR A 39 6.45 2.33 7.39
C TYR A 39 5.48 2.04 6.26
N LEU A 40 5.32 0.76 5.92
CA LEU A 40 4.17 0.34 5.12
C LEU A 40 2.99 0.08 6.05
N PHE A 41 1.96 0.92 5.92
CA PHE A 41 0.69 0.69 6.56
C PHE A 41 -0.19 -0.20 5.67
N ASN A 42 -0.71 -1.28 6.25
CA ASN A 42 -1.64 -2.21 5.62
C ASN A 42 -2.89 -2.34 6.49
N GLY A 43 -3.98 -1.67 6.09
CA GLY A 43 -5.25 -1.72 6.80
C GLY A 43 -6.34 -2.41 5.98
N GLN A 44 -7.18 -3.19 6.64
CA GLN A 44 -8.39 -3.79 6.06
C GLN A 44 -9.54 -3.70 7.06
N VAL A 45 -10.69 -3.25 6.59
CA VAL A 45 -11.95 -3.29 7.33
C VAL A 45 -12.88 -4.21 6.56
N THR A 46 -13.33 -5.29 7.21
CA THR A 46 -14.24 -6.27 6.64
C THR A 46 -15.59 -6.19 7.35
N THR A 47 -16.67 -6.32 6.58
CA THR A 47 -18.05 -6.32 7.07
C THR A 47 -18.81 -7.50 6.45
N GLY A 48 -19.53 -8.24 7.29
CA GLY A 48 -20.41 -9.34 6.90
C GLY A 48 -20.56 -10.35 8.04
N LEU A 49 -21.13 -11.52 7.75
CA LEU A 49 -21.40 -12.56 8.74
C LEU A 49 -20.18 -13.46 8.89
N ALA A 50 -19.71 -13.76 10.11
CA ALA A 50 -18.60 -14.69 10.33
C ALA A 50 -19.03 -16.16 10.14
N LEU A 51 -19.58 -16.49 8.97
CA LEU A 51 -20.05 -17.82 8.59
C LEU A 51 -19.32 -18.26 7.30
N PRO A 52 -19.01 -19.56 7.17
CA PRO A 52 -18.47 -20.10 5.93
C PRO A 52 -19.38 -19.80 4.74
N ASN A 53 -18.77 -19.58 3.57
CA ASN A 53 -19.45 -19.41 2.28
C ASN A 53 -20.48 -18.26 2.27
N THR A 54 -20.18 -17.16 2.97
CA THR A 54 -20.99 -15.95 2.94
C THR A 54 -20.28 -14.83 2.22
N GLU A 55 -21.01 -14.07 1.43
CA GLU A 55 -20.49 -12.84 0.84
C GLU A 55 -20.12 -11.84 1.95
N GLN A 56 -18.95 -11.23 1.78
CA GLN A 56 -18.40 -10.21 2.64
C GLN A 56 -18.08 -8.98 1.80
N SER A 57 -18.04 -7.82 2.43
CA SER A 57 -17.42 -6.63 1.85
C SER A 57 -16.17 -6.27 2.63
N ALA A 58 -15.11 -5.86 1.94
CA ALA A 58 -13.95 -5.27 2.60
C ALA A 58 -13.47 -4.01 1.88
N THR A 59 -13.06 -3.04 2.69
CA THR A 59 -12.28 -1.88 2.23
C THR A 59 -10.84 -2.05 2.70
N ARG A 60 -9.90 -1.75 1.82
CA ARG A 60 -8.47 -1.85 2.08
C ARG A 60 -7.77 -0.52 1.83
N ILE A 61 -6.81 -0.22 2.70
CA ILE A 61 -5.90 0.91 2.56
C ILE A 61 -4.46 0.39 2.63
N GLN A 62 -3.64 0.87 1.72
CA GLN A 62 -2.19 0.75 1.81
C GLN A 62 -1.56 2.11 1.59
N ALA A 63 -0.57 2.45 2.42
CA ALA A 63 0.10 3.74 2.36
C ALA A 63 1.52 3.61 2.91
N ILE A 64 2.40 4.52 2.47
CA ILE A 64 3.68 4.77 3.12
C ILE A 64 3.45 5.84 4.19
N VAL A 65 3.66 5.47 5.44
CA VAL A 65 3.65 6.39 6.59
C VAL A 65 5.08 6.86 6.82
N ILE A 66 5.28 8.18 6.84
CA ILE A 66 6.56 8.78 7.22
C ILE A 66 6.38 9.48 8.57
N LEU A 67 7.20 9.09 9.55
CA LEU A 67 7.32 9.73 10.85
C LEU A 67 8.68 10.43 10.92
N GLN A 68 8.67 11.71 11.30
CA GLN A 68 9.90 12.47 11.53
C GLN A 68 9.81 13.16 12.90
N PRO A 69 10.68 12.82 13.87
CA PRO A 69 10.78 13.55 15.13
C PRO A 69 11.40 14.93 14.87
N VAL A 70 10.66 15.99 15.23
CA VAL A 70 11.11 17.39 15.16
C VAL A 70 10.89 18.00 16.53
N ASP A 71 12.00 18.23 17.24
CA ASP A 71 12.01 18.65 18.64
C ASP A 71 11.17 17.70 19.54
N GLU A 72 10.13 18.22 20.20
CA GLU A 72 9.20 17.45 21.05
C GLU A 72 7.94 16.96 20.31
N ARG A 73 7.95 17.01 18.97
CA ARG A 73 6.79 16.67 18.12
C ARG A 73 7.16 15.63 17.06
N PHE A 74 6.13 15.06 16.45
CA PHE A 74 6.26 14.21 15.28
C PHE A 74 5.53 14.83 14.10
N LEU A 75 6.22 14.93 12.97
CA LEU A 75 5.57 15.13 11.68
C LEU A 75 5.10 13.78 11.15
N PHE A 76 3.81 13.71 10.80
CA PHE A 76 3.16 12.52 10.27
C PHE A 76 2.71 12.79 8.83
N GLN A 77 3.19 11.99 7.89
CA GLN A 77 2.83 12.10 6.48
C GLN A 77 2.35 10.74 5.93
N LEU A 78 1.32 10.79 5.10
CA LEU A 78 0.81 9.63 4.36
C LEU A 78 1.08 9.85 2.87
N ASN A 79 1.92 8.99 2.31
CA ASN A 79 2.31 9.02 0.91
C ASN A 79 1.84 7.75 0.19
N GLU A 80 1.74 7.83 -1.14
CA GLU A 80 1.46 6.67 -2.01
C GLU A 80 0.22 5.88 -1.58
N ILE A 81 -0.82 6.61 -1.16
CA ILE A 81 -2.04 6.04 -0.60
C ILE A 81 -2.83 5.36 -1.72
N ARG A 82 -3.13 4.08 -1.55
CA ARG A 82 -4.04 3.32 -2.40
C ARG A 82 -5.21 2.78 -1.58
N PHE A 83 -6.42 3.00 -2.11
CA PHE A 83 -7.66 2.48 -1.56
C PHE A 83 -8.25 1.44 -2.50
N GLY A 84 -8.83 0.39 -1.92
CA GLY A 84 -9.52 -0.63 -2.69
C GLY A 84 -10.75 -1.12 -1.96
N SER A 85 -11.73 -1.60 -2.70
CA SER A 85 -12.90 -2.27 -2.13
C SER A 85 -13.16 -3.58 -2.85
N ILE A 86 -13.78 -4.51 -2.15
CA ILE A 86 -14.16 -5.81 -2.69
C ILE A 86 -15.48 -6.23 -2.06
N GLN A 87 -16.28 -6.97 -2.82
CA GLN A 87 -17.50 -7.60 -2.36
C GLN A 87 -17.59 -8.98 -3.02
N GLU A 88 -17.27 -10.01 -2.26
CA GLU A 88 -17.24 -11.40 -2.74
C GLU A 88 -17.17 -12.36 -1.54
N GLU A 89 -17.18 -13.65 -1.81
CA GLU A 89 -16.97 -14.69 -0.80
C GLU A 89 -15.48 -14.79 -0.41
N PHE A 90 -15.16 -14.49 0.85
CA PHE A 90 -13.80 -14.67 1.39
C PHE A 90 -13.79 -14.80 2.91
N GLU A 91 -12.70 -15.37 3.44
CA GLU A 91 -12.43 -15.49 4.88
C GLU A 91 -12.21 -14.11 5.54
N PRO A 92 -13.12 -13.63 6.42
CA PRO A 92 -13.11 -12.25 6.90
C PRO A 92 -11.92 -11.92 7.80
N HIS A 93 -11.30 -12.93 8.43
CA HIS A 93 -10.15 -12.78 9.32
C HIS A 93 -8.81 -12.77 8.59
N LYS A 94 -8.80 -12.99 7.27
CA LYS A 94 -7.58 -13.01 6.46
C LYS A 94 -7.39 -11.68 5.74
N LEU A 95 -6.15 -11.20 5.80
CA LEU A 95 -5.72 -10.04 5.05
C LEU A 95 -5.44 -10.46 3.61
N LEU A 96 -6.32 -10.12 2.67
CA LEU A 96 -6.17 -10.51 1.27
C LEU A 96 -5.09 -9.66 0.56
N PRO A 97 -4.46 -10.14 -0.51
CA PRO A 97 -3.58 -9.32 -1.35
C PRO A 97 -4.31 -8.09 -1.88
N PHE A 98 -3.62 -6.94 -1.98
CA PHE A 98 -4.26 -5.69 -2.44
C PHE A 98 -4.76 -5.80 -3.88
N GLU A 99 -4.11 -6.64 -4.67
CA GLU A 99 -4.39 -6.87 -6.10
C GLU A 99 -5.77 -7.48 -6.35
N ARG A 100 -6.41 -8.06 -5.33
CA ARG A 100 -7.80 -8.53 -5.41
C ARG A 100 -8.83 -7.39 -5.33
N TYR A 101 -8.44 -6.23 -4.80
CA TYR A 101 -9.37 -5.13 -4.56
C TYR A 101 -9.54 -4.26 -5.80
N GLN A 102 -10.76 -3.79 -6.02
CA GLN A 102 -11.04 -2.80 -7.04
C GLN A 102 -10.55 -1.44 -6.55
N LEU A 103 -9.56 -0.86 -7.24
CA LEU A 103 -8.91 0.38 -6.86
C LEU A 103 -9.91 1.55 -6.88
N ALA A 104 -10.11 2.19 -5.72
CA ALA A 104 -10.86 3.41 -5.61
C ALA A 104 -9.94 4.60 -5.91
N ARG A 105 -10.30 5.44 -6.89
CA ARG A 105 -9.59 6.69 -7.14
C ARG A 105 -10.02 7.71 -6.09
N ILE A 106 -9.06 8.25 -5.34
CA ILE A 106 -9.30 9.45 -4.54
C ILE A 106 -9.44 10.61 -5.54
N GLY A 107 -10.64 11.16 -5.68
CA GLY A 107 -10.87 12.30 -6.56
C GLY A 107 -10.01 13.50 -6.17
N GLN A 108 -9.46 14.22 -7.16
CA GLN A 108 -8.88 15.52 -6.90
C GLN A 108 -10.00 16.47 -6.46
N ARG A 109 -9.91 17.02 -5.25
CA ARG A 109 -10.78 18.14 -4.84
C ARG A 109 -10.58 19.27 -5.84
N HIS A 110 -11.68 19.73 -6.44
CA HIS A 110 -11.76 21.00 -7.16
C HIS A 110 -11.69 22.16 -6.17
#